data_AF-A0A958GWG1-F1
#
_entry.id   AF-A0A958GWG1-F1
#
_cell.length_a   1.000
_cell.length_b   1.000
_cell.length_c   1.000
_cell.angle_alpha   90.00
_cell.angle_beta   90.00
_cell.angle_gamma   90.00
#
_symmetry.space_group_name_H-M   'P 1'
#
loop_
_entity.id
_entity.type
_entity.pdbx_description
1 polymer ?
#
loop_
_entity_poly.entity_id
_entity_poly.type
_entity_poly.pdbx_seq_one_letter_code
_entity_poly.pdbx_strand_id
1 'polypeptide(L)'
;MSSRQMRILMAQSAGLSEKQHKSAFSQAITALRRTGNPRQVTALLSTLERDARPLERAAYEDLRRWIDARLREENELSVEGLLLELGWLRRMCVARCGGEQGQKQGGGRRRR
;
A
#
# COMPACT_ATOMS: atom_id res chain seq x y z
N MET A 1 -2.90 12.08 7.78
CA MET A 1 -1.99 10.94 8.08
C MET A 1 -0.79 11.38 8.91
N SER A 2 -0.54 10.74 10.06
CA SER A 2 0.66 10.99 10.87
C SER A 2 1.84 10.13 10.38
N SER A 3 3.05 10.69 10.29
CA SER A 3 4.29 10.01 9.85
C SER A 3 4.65 8.75 10.65
N ARG A 4 4.00 8.54 11.80
CA ARG A 4 4.15 7.34 12.64
C ARG A 4 3.37 6.14 12.10
N GLN A 5 2.09 6.33 11.71
CA GLN A 5 1.27 5.27 11.11
C GLN A 5 1.86 4.78 9.79
N MET A 6 2.42 5.71 9.01
CA MET A 6 3.16 5.43 7.78
C MET A 6 4.36 4.51 8.00
N ARG A 7 5.18 4.80 9.04
CA ARG A 7 6.34 3.96 9.37
C ARG A 7 5.94 2.59 9.89
N ILE A 8 4.82 2.49 10.62
CA ILE A 8 4.33 1.21 11.13
C ILE A 8 3.86 0.33 9.97
N LEU A 9 3.07 0.85 9.04
CA LEU A 9 2.67 0.12 7.84
C LEU A 9 3.89 -0.33 7.01
N MET A 10 4.87 0.56 6.83
CA MET A 10 6.08 0.30 6.05
C MET A 10 7.06 -0.68 6.74
N ALA A 11 7.10 -0.68 8.07
CA ALA A 11 7.93 -1.61 8.84
C ALA A 11 7.33 -3.02 8.87
N GLN A 12 6.00 -3.13 8.92
CA GLN A 12 5.29 -4.42 8.85
C GLN A 12 5.41 -5.05 7.45
N SER A 13 5.44 -4.21 6.42
CA SER A 13 5.59 -4.61 5.02
C SER A 13 7.04 -4.80 4.54
N ALA A 14 8.04 -4.67 5.41
CA ALA A 14 9.47 -4.65 5.07
C ALA A 14 10.08 -5.96 4.53
N GLY A 15 9.25 -6.92 4.11
CA GLY A 15 9.66 -8.17 3.44
C GLY A 15 8.98 -8.44 2.11
N LEU A 16 8.11 -7.54 1.64
CA LEU A 16 7.27 -7.75 0.46
C LEU A 16 7.75 -6.93 -0.74
N SER A 17 7.71 -7.53 -1.92
CA SER A 17 8.13 -6.89 -3.17
C SER A 17 7.23 -5.71 -3.52
N GLU A 18 7.79 -4.64 -4.10
CA GLU A 18 7.06 -3.46 -4.61
C GLU A 18 5.81 -3.84 -5.43
N LYS A 19 5.92 -4.90 -6.24
CA LYS A 19 4.82 -5.39 -7.09
C LYS A 19 3.62 -5.86 -6.27
N GLN A 20 3.86 -6.47 -5.11
CA GLN A 20 2.84 -7.08 -4.26
C GLN A 20 2.02 -5.98 -3.57
N HIS A 21 2.69 -4.95 -3.03
CA HIS A 21 2.02 -3.77 -2.49
C HIS A 21 1.24 -3.00 -3.54
N LYS A 22 1.84 -2.76 -4.70
CA LYS A 22 1.18 -2.01 -5.77
C LYS A 22 -0.12 -2.69 -6.21
N SER A 23 -0.11 -4.03 -6.32
CA SER A 23 -1.30 -4.81 -6.62
C SER A 23 -2.35 -4.66 -5.53
N ALA A 24 -1.98 -4.85 -4.26
CA ALA A 24 -2.90 -4.77 -3.13
C ALA A 24 -3.56 -3.38 -3.03
N PHE A 25 -2.79 -2.30 -3.13
CA PHE A 25 -3.33 -0.93 -3.13
C PHE A 25 -4.24 -0.67 -4.33
N SER A 26 -3.87 -1.12 -5.53
CA SER A 26 -4.70 -0.95 -6.73
C SER A 26 -6.04 -1.69 -6.62
N GLN A 27 -6.05 -2.89 -6.06
CA GLN A 27 -7.27 -3.66 -5.83
C GLN A 27 -8.14 -3.01 -4.75
N ALA A 28 -7.56 -2.52 -3.65
CA ALA A 28 -8.28 -1.79 -2.62
C ALA A 28 -8.94 -0.50 -3.16
N ILE A 29 -8.21 0.30 -3.95
CA ILE A 29 -8.74 1.51 -4.60
C ILE A 29 -9.90 1.16 -5.53
N THR A 30 -9.77 0.09 -6.32
CA THR A 30 -10.81 -0.36 -7.25
C THR A 30 -12.05 -0.83 -6.50
N ALA A 31 -11.86 -1.61 -5.44
CA ALA A 31 -12.92 -2.07 -4.56
C ALA A 31 -13.67 -0.90 -3.91
N LEU A 32 -12.93 0.09 -3.42
CA LEU A 32 -13.48 1.27 -2.76
C LEU A 32 -14.30 2.13 -3.74
N ARG A 33 -13.81 2.32 -4.97
CA ARG A 33 -14.56 3.01 -6.04
C ARG A 33 -15.84 2.27 -6.45
N ARG A 34 -15.82 0.94 -6.46
CA ARG A 34 -16.99 0.13 -6.85
C ARG A 34 -18.04 0.05 -5.77
N THR A 35 -17.62 -0.10 -4.52
CA THR A 35 -18.52 -0.34 -3.38
C THR A 35 -19.00 0.95 -2.74
N GLY A 36 -18.20 2.02 -2.81
CA GLY A 36 -18.47 3.26 -2.06
C GLY A 36 -18.55 3.04 -0.55
N ASN A 37 -18.02 1.91 -0.05
CA ASN A 37 -18.14 1.54 1.35
C ASN A 37 -16.81 0.99 1.87
N PRO A 38 -16.11 1.72 2.75
CA PRO A 38 -14.85 1.30 3.35
C PRO A 38 -14.91 -0.07 4.03
N ARG A 39 -16.03 -0.43 4.66
CA ARG A 39 -16.22 -1.72 5.34
C ARG A 39 -16.34 -2.88 4.36
N GLN A 40 -16.84 -2.65 3.15
CA GLN A 40 -16.88 -3.69 2.12
C GLN A 40 -15.50 -3.94 1.52
N VAL A 41 -14.61 -2.94 1.56
CA VAL A 41 -13.23 -3.10 1.09
C VAL A 41 -12.47 -4.11 1.94
N THR A 42 -12.64 -4.15 3.26
CA THR A 42 -11.93 -5.11 4.13
C THR A 42 -12.39 -6.55 3.91
N ALA A 43 -13.69 -6.77 3.65
CA ALA A 43 -14.23 -8.07 3.24
C ALA A 43 -13.67 -8.52 1.87
N LEU A 44 -13.56 -7.59 0.92
CA LEU A 44 -13.03 -7.86 -0.41
C LEU A 44 -11.52 -8.17 -0.35
N LEU A 45 -10.75 -7.41 0.46
CA LEU A 45 -9.34 -7.69 0.70
C LEU A 45 -9.12 -9.04 1.39
N SER A 46 -9.99 -9.44 2.32
CA SER A 46 -9.92 -10.79 2.93
C SER A 46 -10.17 -11.90 1.91
N THR A 47 -11.03 -11.66 0.92
CA THR A 47 -11.26 -12.60 -0.18
C THR A 47 -10.04 -12.70 -1.08
N LEU A 48 -9.45 -11.57 -1.44
CA LEU A 48 -8.23 -11.50 -2.25
C LEU A 48 -7.03 -12.10 -1.53
N GLU A 49 -6.91 -11.90 -0.22
CA GLU A 49 -5.91 -12.55 0.63
C GLU A 49 -6.02 -14.08 0.55
N ARG A 50 -7.24 -14.62 0.64
CA ARG A 50 -7.45 -16.07 0.59
C ARG A 50 -6.92 -16.67 -0.72
N ASP A 51 -7.12 -15.98 -1.83
CA ASP A 51 -6.73 -16.44 -3.17
C ASP A 51 -5.32 -15.97 -3.58
N ALA A 52 -4.66 -15.14 -2.75
CA ALA A 52 -3.34 -14.61 -3.00
C ALA A 52 -2.22 -15.62 -2.69
N ARG A 53 -1.08 -15.44 -3.37
CA ARG A 53 0.15 -16.18 -3.05
C ARG A 53 0.65 -15.81 -1.64
N PRO A 54 1.43 -16.67 -0.97
CA PRO A 54 1.87 -16.41 0.41
C PRO A 54 2.53 -15.05 0.65
N LEU A 55 3.33 -14.57 -0.31
CA LEU A 55 3.96 -13.24 -0.24
C LEU A 55 2.96 -12.10 -0.48
N GLU A 56 1.90 -12.32 -1.25
CA GLU A 56 0.86 -11.33 -1.48
C GLU A 56 -0.13 -11.25 -0.31
N ARG A 57 -0.33 -12.37 0.39
CA ARG A 57 -1.20 -12.44 1.58
C ARG A 57 -0.82 -11.42 2.65
N ALA A 58 0.45 -11.34 2.99
CA ALA A 58 0.92 -10.38 3.98
C ALA A 58 0.63 -8.92 3.56
N ALA A 59 0.70 -8.60 2.26
CA ALA A 59 0.37 -7.26 1.77
C ALA A 59 -1.14 -6.96 1.92
N TYR A 60 -2.00 -7.94 1.63
CA TYR A 60 -3.44 -7.79 1.83
C TYR A 60 -3.81 -7.72 3.31
N GLU A 61 -3.15 -8.52 4.16
CA GLU A 61 -3.38 -8.53 5.60
C GLU A 61 -2.99 -7.18 6.24
N ASP A 62 -1.81 -6.66 5.92
CA ASP A 62 -1.34 -5.35 6.39
C ASP A 62 -2.29 -4.23 5.96
N LEU A 63 -2.71 -4.27 4.69
CA LEU A 63 -3.64 -3.28 4.14
C LEU A 63 -5.01 -3.36 4.82
N ARG A 64 -5.53 -4.57 5.06
CA ARG A 64 -6.78 -4.78 5.78
C ARG A 64 -6.70 -4.24 7.21
N ARG A 65 -5.65 -4.59 7.95
CA ARG A 65 -5.44 -4.11 9.32
C ARG A 65 -5.36 -2.60 9.39
N TRP A 66 -4.74 -1.97 8.41
CA TRP A 66 -4.67 -0.52 8.32
C TRP A 66 -6.05 0.11 8.09
N ILE A 67 -6.83 -0.41 7.13
CA ILE A 67 -8.19 0.08 6.89
C ILE A 67 -9.08 -0.12 8.13
N ASP A 68 -8.98 -1.28 8.79
CA ASP A 68 -9.75 -1.55 10.02
C ASP A 68 -9.36 -0.62 11.17
N ALA A 69 -8.06 -0.35 11.38
CA ALA A 69 -7.60 0.60 12.37
C ALA A 69 -8.13 2.01 12.06
N ARG A 70 -8.10 2.40 10.79
CA ARG A 70 -8.65 3.67 10.33
C ARG A 70 -10.15 3.78 10.58
N LEU A 71 -10.92 2.76 10.22
CA LEU A 71 -12.36 2.71 10.46
C LEU A 71 -12.76 2.73 11.94
N ARG A 72 -11.85 2.33 12.84
CA ARG A 72 -12.06 2.45 14.29
C ARG A 72 -11.69 3.83 14.83
N GLU A 73 -10.65 4.47 14.29
CA GLU A 73 -10.21 5.82 14.70
C GLU A 73 -11.15 6.92 14.19
N GLU A 74 -11.64 6.79 12.95
CA GLU A 74 -12.49 7.80 12.31
C GLU A 74 -13.85 7.17 11.98
N ASN A 75 -14.87 7.51 12.78
CA ASN A 75 -16.24 7.00 12.60
C ASN A 75 -16.89 7.51 11.30
N GLU A 76 -16.39 8.62 10.73
CA GLU A 76 -16.87 9.26 9.50
C GLU A 76 -15.82 9.26 8.39
N LEU A 77 -15.12 8.14 8.22
CA LEU A 77 -14.17 7.99 7.11
C LEU A 77 -14.89 8.10 5.77
N SER A 78 -14.72 9.25 5.11
CA SER A 78 -15.26 9.45 3.77
C SER A 78 -14.52 8.55 2.78
N VAL A 79 -15.26 7.99 1.83
CA VAL A 79 -14.73 7.18 0.72
C VAL A 79 -13.61 7.94 0.00
N GLU A 80 -13.79 9.26 -0.19
CA GLU A 80 -12.81 10.11 -0.83
C GLU A 80 -11.52 10.25 -0.01
N GLY A 81 -11.63 10.43 1.30
CA GLY A 81 -10.47 10.48 2.20
C GLY A 81 -9.66 9.19 2.12
N LEU A 82 -10.34 8.04 2.20
CA LEU A 82 -9.67 6.75 2.11
C LEU A 82 -9.05 6.49 0.72
N LEU A 83 -9.70 6.94 -0.36
CA LEU A 83 -9.13 6.86 -1.72
C LEU A 83 -7.86 7.70 -1.86
N LEU A 84 -7.85 8.91 -1.28
CA LEU A 84 -6.67 9.77 -1.27
C LEU A 84 -5.53 9.10 -0.49
N GLU A 85 -5.78 8.61 0.72
CA GLU A 85 -4.76 7.96 1.54
C GLU A 85 -4.17 6.73 0.85
N LEU A 86 -5.01 5.85 0.28
CA LEU A 86 -4.55 4.69 -0.50
C LEU A 86 -3.74 5.11 -1.74
N GLY A 87 -4.15 6.18 -2.42
CA GLY A 87 -3.43 6.74 -3.56
C GLY A 87 -2.06 7.30 -3.20
N TRP A 88 -1.95 7.96 -2.04
CA TRP A 88 -0.68 8.44 -1.47
C TRP A 88 0.23 7.27 -1.09
N LEU A 89 -0.29 6.26 -0.40
CA LEU A 89 0.48 5.06 -0.03
C LEU A 89 1.05 4.34 -1.26
N ARG A 90 0.23 4.15 -2.29
CA ARG A 90 0.66 3.56 -3.57
C ARG A 90 1.80 4.36 -4.20
N ARG A 91 1.71 5.70 -4.24
CA ARG A 91 2.77 6.56 -4.80
C ARG A 91 4.06 6.50 -3.97
N MET A 92 3.96 6.45 -2.65
CA MET A 92 5.11 6.41 -1.75
C MET A 92 5.86 5.08 -1.80
N CYS A 93 5.15 3.95 -1.96
CA CYS A 93 5.80 2.66 -2.24
C CYS A 93 6.63 2.71 -3.53
N VAL A 94 6.12 3.36 -4.58
CA VAL A 94 6.85 3.52 -5.86
C VAL A 94 8.03 4.48 -5.72
N ALA A 95 7.86 5.63 -5.04
CA ALA A 95 8.90 6.65 -4.92
C ALA A 95 10.11 6.18 -4.09
N ARG A 96 9.89 5.41 -3.03
CA ARG A 96 10.96 4.93 -2.14
C ARG A 96 11.75 3.76 -2.75
N CYS A 97 11.12 2.93 -3.59
CA CYS A 97 11.81 1.86 -4.33
C CYS A 97 12.50 2.36 -5.62
N GLY A 98 12.01 3.43 -6.24
CA GLY A 98 12.66 4.08 -7.39
C GLY A 98 13.92 4.88 -7.02
N GLY A 99 14.10 5.24 -5.74
CA GLY A 99 15.25 6.02 -5.26
C GLY A 99 16.58 5.25 -5.23
N GLU A 100 16.57 3.92 -5.19
CA GLU A 100 17.80 3.11 -5.18
C GLU A 100 18.36 2.81 -6.58
N GLN A 101 17.62 3.09 -7.67
CA GLN A 101 18.12 2.88 -9.04
C GLN A 101 18.85 4.11 -9.63
N GLY A 102 18.91 5.23 -8.91
CA GLY A 102 19.57 6.46 -9.37
C GLY A 102 21.04 6.62 -8.98
N GLN A 103 21.64 5.68 -8.24
CA GLN A 103 22.98 5.85 -7.67
C GLN A 103 23.99 4.76 -8.11
N LYS A 104 23.88 4.27 -9.35
CA LYS A 104 24.90 3.40 -9.97
C LYS A 104 25.07 3.59 -11.48
N GLN A 105 25.04 4.81 -12.02
CA GLN A 105 25.64 5.07 -13.34
C GLN A 105 26.30 6.45 -13.36
N GLY A 106 27.63 6.47 -13.41
CA GLY A 106 28.44 7.71 -13.41
C GLY A 106 29.85 7.57 -12.85
N GLY A 107 30.22 6.40 -12.31
CA GLY A 107 31.61 6.07 -12.02
C GLY A 107 32.31 5.49 -13.25
N GLY A 108 33.12 6.32 -13.93
CA GLY A 108 34.25 5.84 -14.72
C GLY A 108 34.13 5.94 -16.24
N ARG A 109 34.74 6.99 -16.80
CA ARG A 109 35.73 6.82 -17.89
C ARG A 109 36.76 7.94 -17.82
N ARG A 110 37.85 7.66 -17.08
CA ARG A 110 39.20 8.12 -17.46
C ARG A 110 39.52 7.60 -18.87
N ARG A 111 40.43 8.32 -19.55
CA ARG A 111 41.05 8.13 -20.88
C ARG A 111 40.48 9.16 -21.87
N ARG A 112 41.25 10.08 -22.44
CA ARG A 112 42.71 10.25 -22.60
C ARG A 112 43.01 11.74 -22.61
#